data_AF-A0A0A0HI28-F1
#
_entry.id   AF-A0A0A0HI28-F1
#
_cell.length_a   1.000
_cell.length_b   1.000
_cell.length_c   1.000
_cell.angle_alpha   90.00
_cell.angle_beta   90.00
_cell.angle_gamma   90.00
#
_symmetry.space_group_name_H-M   'P 1'
#
loop_
_entity.id
_entity.type
_entity.pdbx_description
1 polymer ?
#
loop_
_entity_poly.entity_id
_entity_poly.type
_entity_poly.pdbx_seq_one_letter_code
_entity_poly.pdbx_strand_id
1 'polypeptide(L)'
;MWYELRDRSLPSSDARTVMPRPPGAVREWRLADLRTGCGDCVEVCPKAIVVLDDERLPVVTTLEVCGRCGLCADVCTRGAIELTRETRLGLERLQKVDLPEQRAV
;
A
#
# COMPACT_ATOMS: atom_id res chain seq x y z
N MET A 1 46.31 -2.55 -2.51
CA MET A 1 45.73 -2.08 -3.79
C MET A 1 45.38 -3.36 -4.54
N TRP A 2 44.15 -3.75 -4.85
CA TRP A 2 42.95 -3.07 -5.36
C TRP A 2 41.74 -3.86 -4.81
N TYR A 3 40.85 -3.33 -3.95
CA TYR A 3 39.62 -2.62 -4.31
C TYR A 3 38.92 -3.08 -5.60
N GLU A 4 38.59 -4.36 -5.70
CA GLU A 4 37.53 -4.85 -6.62
C GLU A 4 36.46 -5.53 -5.75
N LEU A 5 35.66 -4.68 -5.09
CA LEU A 5 34.26 -4.51 -5.44
C LEU A 5 33.50 -5.84 -5.41
N ARG A 6 33.09 -6.19 -4.17
CA ARG A 6 31.85 -6.88 -3.82
C ARG A 6 31.04 -7.23 -5.06
N ASP A 7 31.24 -8.44 -5.57
CA ASP A 7 30.26 -9.13 -6.38
C ASP A 7 29.04 -9.34 -5.46
N ARG A 8 28.27 -8.26 -5.33
CA ARG A 8 26.95 -8.24 -4.72
C ARG A 8 26.08 -8.89 -5.75
N SER A 9 26.26 -10.20 -5.89
CA SER A 9 25.41 -11.10 -6.63
C SER A 9 24.04 -10.99 -5.96
N LEU A 10 23.31 -9.94 -6.32
CA LEU A 10 21.88 -9.85 -6.12
C LEU A 10 21.32 -11.12 -6.78
N PRO A 11 20.50 -11.90 -6.07
CA PRO A 11 20.05 -13.18 -6.57
C PRO A 11 19.48 -13.03 -7.98
N SER A 12 20.03 -13.85 -8.88
CA SER A 12 19.72 -13.89 -10.30
C SER A 12 18.26 -14.27 -10.54
N SER A 13 17.56 -13.39 -11.27
CA SER A 13 16.53 -13.69 -12.28
C SER A 13 15.28 -14.51 -11.95
N ASP A 14 15.02 -14.95 -10.71
CA ASP A 14 13.67 -15.39 -10.29
C ASP A 14 12.74 -14.18 -10.05
N ALA A 15 12.69 -13.30 -11.03
CA ALA A 15 11.82 -12.14 -11.11
C ALA A 15 10.37 -12.59 -11.39
N ARG A 16 9.78 -13.37 -10.47
CA ARG A 16 8.36 -13.18 -10.19
C ARG A 16 8.27 -11.73 -9.79
N THR A 17 7.73 -10.88 -10.68
CA THR A 17 7.59 -9.44 -10.44
C THR A 17 7.08 -9.27 -9.03
N VAL A 18 7.96 -8.86 -8.10
CA VAL A 18 7.57 -8.64 -6.71
C VAL A 18 6.69 -7.42 -6.76
N MET A 19 5.39 -7.65 -6.96
CA MET A 19 4.45 -6.55 -7.03
C MET A 19 4.49 -5.87 -5.66
N PRO A 20 4.80 -4.57 -5.61
CA PRO A 20 4.99 -3.88 -4.35
C PRO A 20 3.68 -3.89 -3.56
N ARG A 21 3.76 -4.15 -2.26
CA ARG A 21 2.60 -4.05 -1.37
C ARG A 21 2.19 -2.57 -1.22
N PRO A 22 0.90 -2.28 -0.95
CA PRO A 22 0.46 -0.92 -0.66
C PRO A 22 1.21 -0.30 0.52
N PRO A 23 1.38 1.04 0.55
CA PRO A 23 1.96 1.72 1.71
C PRO A 23 1.18 1.38 2.99
N GLY A 24 1.89 0.89 4.01
CA GLY A 24 1.29 0.47 5.27
C GLY A 24 0.85 -0.99 5.33
N ALA A 25 1.01 -1.77 4.26
CA ALA A 25 0.83 -3.21 4.34
C ALA A 25 1.78 -3.81 5.40
N VAL A 26 1.24 -4.67 6.25
CA VAL A 26 2.03 -5.37 7.26
C VAL A 26 3.02 -6.34 6.61
N ARG A 27 3.98 -6.85 7.40
CA ARG A 27 4.98 -7.80 6.90
C ARG A 27 4.32 -9.03 6.28
N GLU A 28 4.95 -9.57 5.25
CA GLU A 28 4.44 -10.68 4.43
C GLU A 28 3.84 -11.84 5.23
N TRP A 29 4.55 -12.32 6.26
CA TRP A 29 4.09 -13.42 7.13
C TRP A 29 2.75 -13.11 7.81
N ARG A 30 2.57 -11.88 8.30
CA ARG A 30 1.33 -11.46 8.97
C ARG A 30 0.25 -11.13 7.95
N LEU A 31 0.64 -10.61 6.80
CA LEU A 31 -0.29 -10.27 5.73
C LEU A 31 -1.00 -11.53 5.23
N ALA A 32 -0.26 -12.65 5.10
CA ALA A 32 -0.82 -13.95 4.76
C ALA A 32 -1.82 -14.47 5.80
N ASP A 33 -1.60 -14.23 7.09
CA ASP A 33 -2.52 -14.64 8.16
C ASP A 33 -3.82 -13.81 8.19
N LEU A 34 -3.73 -12.52 7.81
CA LEU A 34 -4.86 -11.58 7.82
C LEU A 34 -5.66 -11.59 6.51
N ARG A 35 -5.25 -12.40 5.54
CA ARG A 35 -5.84 -12.42 4.21
C ARG A 35 -7.29 -12.88 4.26
N THR A 36 -8.17 -12.04 3.76
CA THR A 36 -9.58 -12.36 3.53
C THR A 36 -9.95 -12.30 2.07
N GLY A 37 -9.21 -11.52 1.27
CA GLY A 37 -9.54 -11.24 -0.12
C GLY A 37 -10.84 -10.45 -0.27
N CYS A 38 -11.24 -9.64 0.72
CA CYS A 38 -12.47 -8.85 0.67
C CYS A 38 -12.48 -7.84 -0.49
N GLY A 39 -11.31 -7.32 -0.87
CA GLY A 39 -11.19 -6.40 -2.00
C GLY A 39 -11.51 -4.94 -1.69
N ASP A 40 -11.88 -4.58 -0.45
CA ASP A 40 -12.26 -3.20 -0.09
C ASP A 40 -11.18 -2.18 -0.49
N CYS A 41 -9.90 -2.54 -0.32
CA CYS A 41 -8.76 -1.70 -0.71
C CYS A 41 -8.64 -1.47 -2.23
N VAL A 42 -9.17 -2.37 -3.05
CA VAL A 42 -9.26 -2.24 -4.52
C VAL A 42 -10.35 -1.23 -4.87
N GLU A 43 -11.55 -1.41 -4.29
CA GLU A 43 -12.73 -0.58 -4.55
C GLU A 43 -12.51 0.90 -4.20
N VAL A 44 -11.86 1.17 -3.06
CA VAL A 44 -11.67 2.56 -2.61
C VAL A 44 -10.46 3.25 -3.24
N CYS A 45 -9.65 2.57 -4.06
CA CYS A 45 -8.44 3.15 -4.62
C CYS A 45 -8.80 4.13 -5.75
N PRO A 46 -8.64 5.47 -5.58
CA PRO A 46 -9.06 6.42 -6.62
C PRO A 46 -8.20 6.38 -7.87
N LYS A 47 -7.03 5.74 -7.79
CA LYS A 47 -6.09 5.55 -8.89
C LYS A 47 -6.22 4.17 -9.54
N ALA A 48 -7.07 3.28 -9.01
CA ALA A 48 -7.26 1.91 -9.49
C ALA A 48 -5.93 1.14 -9.66
N ILE A 49 -4.97 1.36 -8.75
CA ILE A 49 -3.66 0.69 -8.79
C ILE A 49 -3.51 -0.44 -7.78
N VAL A 50 -4.45 -0.57 -6.84
CA VAL A 50 -4.46 -1.69 -5.88
C VAL A 50 -5.23 -2.83 -6.53
N VAL A 51 -4.62 -4.01 -6.59
CA VAL A 51 -5.25 -5.25 -7.06
C VAL A 51 -4.95 -6.36 -6.08
N LEU A 52 -5.66 -7.48 -6.17
CA LEU A 52 -5.33 -8.70 -5.43
C LEU A 52 -4.47 -9.60 -6.32
N ASP A 53 -3.38 -10.14 -5.77
CA ASP A 53 -2.59 -11.18 -6.43
C ASP A 53 -3.30 -12.56 -6.37
N ASP A 54 -2.64 -13.59 -6.90
CA ASP A 54 -3.16 -14.96 -6.94
C ASP A 54 -3.43 -15.54 -5.54
N GLU A 55 -2.75 -15.03 -4.51
CA GLU A 55 -2.92 -15.43 -3.10
C GLU A 55 -4.00 -14.60 -2.38
N ARG A 56 -4.67 -13.70 -3.12
CA ARG A 56 -5.63 -12.71 -2.66
C ARG A 56 -5.04 -11.69 -1.69
N LEU A 57 -3.76 -11.41 -1.81
CA LEU A 57 -3.06 -10.39 -1.05
C LEU A 57 -3.03 -9.09 -1.86
N PRO A 58 -3.18 -7.93 -1.21
CA PRO A 58 -3.19 -6.66 -1.91
C PRO A 58 -1.79 -6.33 -2.44
N VAL A 59 -1.72 -5.95 -3.70
CA VAL A 59 -0.52 -5.49 -4.39
C VAL A 59 -0.81 -4.20 -5.14
N VAL A 60 0.23 -3.45 -5.46
CA VAL A 60 0.16 -2.21 -6.24
C VAL A 60 0.82 -2.44 -7.58
N THR A 61 0.09 -2.13 -8.65
CA THR A 61 0.60 -2.27 -10.03
C THR A 61 1.65 -1.22 -10.36
N THR A 62 1.41 0.02 -9.93
CA THR A 62 2.30 1.17 -10.19
C THR A 62 2.43 2.04 -8.94
N LEU A 63 3.48 1.81 -8.14
CA LEU A 63 3.68 2.54 -6.89
C LEU A 63 3.96 4.03 -7.10
N GLU A 64 4.53 4.42 -8.25
CA GLU A 64 4.91 5.80 -8.57
C GLU A 64 3.72 6.75 -8.64
N VAL A 65 2.55 6.25 -9.06
CA VAL A 65 1.32 7.05 -9.16
C VAL A 65 0.48 7.00 -7.87
N CYS A 66 0.96 6.30 -6.84
CA CYS A 66 0.30 6.23 -5.55
C CYS A 66 0.36 7.60 -4.86
N GLY A 67 -0.79 8.26 -4.76
CA GLY A 67 -0.92 9.54 -4.05
C GLY A 67 -0.80 9.42 -2.53
N ARG A 68 -0.57 8.22 -1.98
CA ARG A 68 -0.52 7.93 -0.53
C ARG A 68 -1.74 8.50 0.21
N CYS A 69 -2.92 8.39 -0.39
CA CYS A 69 -4.16 8.96 0.14
C CYS A 69 -4.68 8.26 1.40
N GLY A 70 -4.24 7.03 1.69
CA GLY A 70 -4.58 6.30 2.91
C GLY A 70 -5.95 5.65 2.97
N LEU A 71 -6.81 5.81 1.95
CA LEU A 71 -8.13 5.17 1.90
C LEU A 71 -8.07 3.64 2.03
N CYS A 72 -7.08 3.00 1.40
CA CYS A 72 -6.90 1.54 1.50
C CYS A 72 -6.59 1.06 2.93
N ALA A 73 -5.93 1.89 3.74
CA ALA A 73 -5.65 1.58 5.14
C ALA A 73 -6.85 1.90 6.04
N ASP A 74 -7.60 2.97 5.72
CA ASP A 74 -8.78 3.40 6.47
C ASP A 74 -9.91 2.35 6.43
N VAL A 75 -10.17 1.76 5.26
CA VAL A 75 -11.21 0.72 5.11
C VAL A 75 -10.75 -0.67 5.57
N CYS A 76 -9.46 -0.86 5.87
CA CYS A 76 -8.93 -2.18 6.20
C CYS A 76 -9.27 -2.59 7.65
N THR A 77 -10.48 -3.10 7.85
CA THR A 77 -10.95 -3.57 9.17
C THR A 77 -10.15 -4.74 9.76
N ARG A 78 -9.41 -5.47 8.90
CA ARG A 78 -8.56 -6.61 9.32
C ARG A 78 -7.17 -6.20 9.79
N GLY A 79 -6.75 -4.94 9.58
CA GLY A 79 -5.39 -4.50 9.90
C GLY A 79 -4.31 -5.07 8.99
N ALA A 80 -4.67 -5.55 7.80
CA ALA A 80 -3.71 -5.97 6.78
C ALA A 80 -2.93 -4.78 6.19
N ILE A 81 -3.56 -3.60 6.14
CA ILE A 81 -2.96 -2.34 5.72
C ILE A 81 -3.20 -1.32 6.83
N GLU A 82 -2.13 -0.81 7.42
CA GLU A 82 -2.16 0.12 8.53
C GLU A 82 -1.89 1.57 8.08
N LEU A 83 -2.44 2.55 8.81
CA LEU A 83 -2.16 3.96 8.56
C LEU A 83 -0.73 4.33 8.98
N THR A 84 0.13 4.49 7.98
CA THR A 84 1.43 5.14 8.13
C THR A 84 1.29 6.65 8.35
N ARG A 85 2.39 7.32 8.71
CA ARG A 85 2.42 8.79 8.84
C ARG A 85 2.03 9.48 7.53
N GLU A 86 2.53 9.01 6.40
CA GLU A 86 2.26 9.63 5.09
C GLU A 86 0.81 9.45 4.67
N THR A 87 0.29 8.23 4.81
CA THR A 87 -1.09 7.89 4.44
C THR A 87 -2.12 8.53 5.36
N ARG A 88 -1.80 8.71 6.65
CA ARG A 88 -2.64 9.48 7.59
C ARG A 88 -2.80 10.93 7.14
N LEU A 89 -1.68 11.59 6.80
CA LEU A 89 -1.72 12.96 6.26
C LEU A 89 -2.45 13.01 4.91
N GLY A 90 -2.34 11.98 4.08
CA GLY A 90 -3.09 11.87 2.83
C GLY A 90 -4.60 11.82 3.06
N LEU A 91 -5.04 11.00 4.01
CA LEU A 91 -6.44 10.81 4.35
C LEU A 91 -7.05 12.08 4.95
N GLU A 92 -6.34 12.72 5.88
CA GLU A 92 -6.75 13.99 6.48
C GLU A 92 -6.95 15.11 5.44
N ARG A 93 -6.18 15.11 4.34
CA ARG A 93 -6.35 16.10 3.26
C ARG A 93 -7.64 15.86 2.49
N LEU A 94 -8.05 14.62 2.29
CA LEU A 94 -9.30 14.27 1.60
C LEU A 94 -10.52 14.61 2.48
N GLN A 95 -10.48 14.25 3.76
CA GLN A 95 -11.58 14.52 4.69
C GLN A 95 -11.84 16.02 4.90
N LYS A 96 -10.82 16.87 4.70
CA LYS A 96 -10.98 18.33 4.72
C LYS A 96 -11.70 18.90 3.50
N VAL A 97 -11.79 18.14 2.40
CA VAL A 97 -12.54 18.54 1.21
C VAL A 97 -14.04 18.31 1.41
N ASP A 98 -14.42 17.33 2.24
CA ASP A 98 -15.81 16.99 2.56
C ASP A 98 -16.38 17.72 3.80
N LEU A 99 -15.76 18.83 4.24
CA LEU A 99 -16.27 19.67 5.34
C LEU A 99 -16.89 20.98 4.81
N PRO A 100 -18.19 21.01 4.46
CA PRO A 100 -18.92 22.27 4.26
C PRO A 100 -19.28 23.02 5.57
N GLU A 101 -18.76 22.66 6.75
CA GLU A 101 -19.31 23.18 8.02
C GLU A 101 -18.30 23.67 9.08
N GLN A 102 -17.08 24.07 8.71
CA GLN A 102 -16.14 24.71 9.66
C GLN A 102 -16.09 26.24 9.55
N ARG A 103 -17.25 26.88 9.31
CA ARG A 103 -17.35 28.35 9.24
C ARG A 103 -18.72 28.88 9.68
N ALA A 104 -19.23 28.39 10.81
CA ALA A 104 -20.33 29.04 11.53
C ALA A 104 -20.36 28.61 13.00
N VAL A 105 -19.54 29.25 13.85
CA VAL A 105 -19.88 29.72 15.21
C VAL A 105 -18.99 30.92 15.51
#